data_AF-A0A8H6U0T8-F1
#
_entry.id   AF-A0A8H6U0T8-F1
#
_cell.length_a   1.000
_cell.length_b   1.000
_cell.length_c   1.000
_cell.angle_alpha   90.00
_cell.angle_beta   90.00
_cell.angle_gamma   90.00
#
_symmetry.space_group_name_H-M   'P 1'
#
loop_
_entity.id
_entity.type
_entity.pdbx_description
1 polymer ?
#
loop_
_entity_poly.entity_id
_entity_poly.type
_entity_poly.pdbx_seq_one_letter_code
_entity_poly.pdbx_strand_id
1 'polypeptide(L)'
;MSIANDDGLLAHLSAYVAGSGARIGDLEQQLQVERAAKETLQRDYDNLKAEHAALEEQYEALEGRYVALRQDGDISEENHDQSASLGSGIPPTSSPQPALTPSFAPVAGGVPVAFGPTKILKEKSEKALQNRCRNMLKNLPRDDKRPSMGDIHPICGIGLDFMAYMEEDPSTAACNHNISLAADTSLSSFVPNILFLRGRVRTISDMNIVAFGPLRRYDQDTQTWSESHELRNLVGETREVIIDRKSKQGKLLYVGTYTAYDMTRYFQNLPAPPKVDEATLIEDALGLPLPDSPMATRLLQDAFPAGFIAVEALGLHCVGFNREFYAALCARIGADPEVGPAMARKLEREAHREGGYTT
;
A
#
# COMPACT_ATOMS: atom_id res chain seq x y z
N MET A 1 79.18 2.40 8.72
CA MET A 1 78.54 1.44 7.80
C MET A 1 77.62 0.57 8.63
N SER A 2 76.31 0.74 8.52
CA SER A 2 75.32 -0.12 9.18
C SER A 2 74.36 -0.60 8.10
N ILE A 3 74.60 -1.81 7.59
CA ILE A 3 73.79 -2.52 6.59
C ILE A 3 72.89 -3.48 7.37
N ALA A 4 72.06 -2.95 8.28
CA ALA A 4 71.28 -3.75 9.23
C ALA A 4 69.75 -3.56 9.13
N ASN A 5 69.25 -2.88 8.09
CA ASN A 5 67.82 -2.58 7.95
C ASN A 5 67.13 -3.21 6.72
N ASP A 6 67.84 -3.96 5.87
CA ASP A 6 67.25 -4.50 4.63
C ASP A 6 66.40 -5.76 4.87
N ASP A 7 66.71 -6.58 5.87
CA ASP A 7 66.00 -7.84 6.14
C ASP A 7 64.54 -7.63 6.60
N GLY A 8 64.28 -6.56 7.36
CA GLY A 8 62.92 -6.23 7.82
C GLY A 8 61.99 -5.77 6.70
N LEU A 9 62.54 -5.06 5.70
CA LEU A 9 61.79 -4.57 4.56
C LEU A 9 61.42 -5.72 3.60
N LEU A 10 62.34 -6.68 3.40
CA LEU A 10 62.08 -7.88 2.61
C LEU A 10 61.00 -8.77 3.26
N ALA A 11 61.03 -8.94 4.58
CA ALA A 11 60.00 -9.70 5.29
C ALA A 11 58.60 -9.06 5.17
N HIS A 12 58.51 -7.72 5.28
CA HIS A 12 57.24 -7.01 5.12
C HIS A 12 56.70 -7.07 3.69
N LEU A 13 57.57 -6.93 2.68
CA LEU A 13 57.17 -7.09 1.28
C LEU A 13 56.70 -8.52 0.98
N SER A 14 57.38 -9.53 1.52
CA SER A 14 56.97 -10.92 1.37
C SER A 14 55.59 -11.18 1.98
N ALA A 15 55.33 -10.68 3.20
CA ALA A 15 54.02 -10.78 3.85
C ALA A 15 52.92 -10.05 3.08
N TYR A 16 53.22 -8.86 2.55
CA TYR A 16 52.27 -8.09 1.74
C TYR A 16 51.92 -8.79 0.43
N VAL A 17 52.92 -9.37 -0.25
CA VAL A 17 52.69 -10.14 -1.50
C VAL A 17 51.88 -11.40 -1.21
N ALA A 18 52.19 -12.13 -0.13
CA ALA A 18 51.43 -13.31 0.27
C ALA A 18 49.97 -12.97 0.62
N GLY A 19 49.74 -11.91 1.40
CA GLY A 19 48.40 -11.44 1.74
C GLY A 19 47.61 -10.97 0.51
N SER A 20 48.29 -10.29 -0.42
CA SER A 20 47.68 -9.87 -1.69
C SER A 20 47.31 -11.06 -2.57
N GLY A 21 48.15 -12.10 -2.63
CA GLY A 21 47.88 -13.34 -3.36
C GLY A 21 46.67 -14.10 -2.82
N ALA A 22 46.55 -14.22 -1.49
CA ALA A 22 45.38 -14.86 -0.87
C ALA A 22 44.09 -14.11 -1.20
N ARG A 23 44.10 -12.78 -1.09
CA ARG A 23 42.94 -11.95 -1.42
C ARG A 23 42.53 -12.05 -2.90
N ILE A 24 43.49 -12.16 -3.82
CA ILE A 24 43.19 -12.38 -5.25
C ILE A 24 42.51 -13.74 -5.43
N GLY A 25 43.00 -14.80 -4.79
CA GLY A 25 42.37 -16.13 -4.84
C GLY A 25 40.94 -16.13 -4.32
N ASP A 26 40.68 -15.47 -3.20
CA ASP A 26 39.33 -15.36 -2.62
C ASP A 26 38.37 -14.60 -3.58
N LEU A 27 38.85 -13.52 -4.21
CA LEU A 27 38.07 -12.74 -5.17
C LEU A 27 37.79 -13.53 -6.46
N GLU A 28 38.74 -14.33 -6.94
CA GLU A 28 38.53 -15.22 -8.09
C GLU A 28 37.48 -16.29 -7.79
N GLN A 29 37.50 -16.86 -6.59
CA GLN A 29 36.49 -17.82 -6.13
C GLN A 29 35.11 -17.17 -6.03
N GLN A 30 35.00 -15.98 -5.44
CA GLN A 30 33.74 -15.23 -5.38
C GLN A 30 33.19 -14.92 -6.77
N LEU A 31 34.06 -14.49 -7.70
CA LEU A 31 33.67 -14.22 -9.09
C LEU A 31 33.13 -15.47 -9.79
N GLN A 32 33.72 -16.64 -9.52
CA GLN A 32 33.24 -17.90 -10.09
C GLN A 32 31.87 -18.31 -9.53
N VAL A 33 31.63 -18.11 -8.23
CA VAL A 33 30.33 -18.36 -7.60
C VAL A 33 29.25 -17.44 -8.18
N GLU A 34 29.54 -16.15 -8.31
CA GLU A 34 28.62 -15.17 -8.92
C GLU A 34 28.29 -15.50 -10.38
N ARG A 35 29.27 -15.97 -11.16
CA ARG A 35 29.03 -16.43 -12.53
C ARG A 35 28.09 -17.64 -12.58
N ALA A 36 28.29 -18.61 -11.71
CA ALA A 36 27.42 -19.79 -11.63
C ALA A 36 25.99 -19.42 -11.17
N ALA A 37 25.87 -18.48 -10.22
CA ALA A 37 24.59 -17.95 -9.77
C ALA A 37 23.85 -17.24 -10.92
N LYS A 38 24.55 -16.39 -11.68
CA LYS A 38 24.01 -15.70 -12.85
C LYS A 38 23.52 -16.67 -13.93
N GLU A 39 24.28 -17.72 -14.23
CA GLU A 39 23.88 -18.74 -15.21
C GLU A 39 22.63 -19.52 -14.76
N THR A 40 22.50 -19.76 -13.46
CA THR A 40 21.31 -20.42 -12.89
C THR A 40 20.10 -19.51 -12.99
N LEU A 41 20.24 -18.25 -12.59
CA LEU A 41 19.16 -17.26 -12.70
C LEU A 41 18.71 -17.04 -14.15
N GLN A 42 19.66 -17.06 -15.10
CA GLN A 42 19.34 -16.96 -16.52
C GLN A 42 18.51 -18.16 -17.00
N ARG A 43 18.87 -19.39 -16.57
CA ARG A 43 18.09 -20.60 -16.88
C ARG A 43 16.67 -20.51 -16.30
N ASP A 44 16.54 -20.06 -15.06
CA ASP A 44 15.22 -19.93 -14.41
C ASP A 44 14.35 -18.88 -15.12
N TYR A 45 14.96 -17.77 -15.54
CA TYR A 45 14.29 -16.76 -16.36
C TYR A 45 13.81 -17.32 -17.70
N ASP A 46 14.64 -18.09 -18.41
CA ASP A 46 14.28 -18.68 -19.70
C ASP A 46 13.17 -19.74 -19.54
N ASN A 47 13.17 -20.51 -18.46
CA ASN A 47 12.09 -21.44 -18.12
C ASN A 47 10.77 -20.70 -17.85
N LEU A 48 10.80 -19.66 -17.01
CA LEU A 48 9.60 -18.88 -16.68
C LEU A 48 9.02 -18.18 -17.92
N LYS A 49 9.90 -17.70 -18.81
CA LYS A 49 9.49 -17.13 -20.09
C LYS A 49 8.79 -18.15 -21.00
N ALA A 50 9.27 -19.40 -21.02
CA ALA A 50 8.63 -20.47 -21.78
C ALA A 50 7.27 -20.85 -21.19
N GLU A 51 7.14 -20.92 -19.86
CA GLU A 51 5.87 -21.15 -19.18
C GLU A 51 4.84 -20.05 -19.46
N HIS A 52 5.27 -18.79 -19.46
CA HIS A 52 4.39 -17.67 -19.81
C HIS A 52 3.86 -17.77 -21.24
N ALA A 53 4.73 -18.08 -22.21
CA ALA A 53 4.31 -18.26 -23.59
C ALA A 53 3.30 -19.41 -23.76
N ALA A 54 3.50 -20.52 -23.04
CA ALA A 54 2.56 -21.65 -23.06
C ALA A 54 1.20 -21.28 -22.43
N LEU A 55 1.20 -20.47 -21.38
CA LEU A 55 -0.04 -20.01 -20.73
C LEU A 55 -0.82 -19.03 -21.63
N GLU A 56 -0.11 -18.16 -22.35
CA GLU A 56 -0.69 -17.22 -23.31
C GLU A 56 -1.41 -17.97 -24.46
N GLU A 57 -0.77 -19.02 -25.01
CA GLU A 57 -1.40 -19.88 -26.01
C GLU A 57 -2.66 -20.60 -25.48
N GLN A 58 -2.62 -21.09 -24.23
CA GLN A 58 -3.79 -21.70 -23.59
C GLN A 58 -4.94 -20.70 -23.41
N TYR A 59 -4.63 -19.45 -23.07
CA TYR A 59 -5.61 -18.40 -22.89
C TYR A 59 -6.29 -18.05 -24.23
N GLU A 60 -5.52 -17.86 -25.30
CA GLU A 60 -6.07 -17.60 -26.64
C GLU A 60 -6.96 -18.75 -27.13
N ALA A 61 -6.56 -20.00 -26.86
CA ALA A 61 -7.38 -21.17 -27.18
C ALA A 61 -8.69 -21.20 -26.39
N LEU A 62 -8.68 -20.80 -25.12
CA LEU A 62 -9.87 -20.72 -24.27
C LEU A 62 -10.80 -19.59 -24.72
N GLU A 63 -10.25 -18.43 -25.05
CA GLU A 63 -11.00 -17.29 -25.60
C GLU A 63 -11.68 -17.67 -26.92
N GLY A 64 -10.97 -18.37 -27.82
CA GLY A 64 -11.55 -18.90 -29.06
C GLY A 64 -12.73 -19.85 -28.82
N ARG A 65 -12.61 -20.77 -27.84
CA ARG A 65 -13.72 -21.66 -27.44
C ARG A 65 -14.91 -20.89 -26.88
N TYR A 66 -14.66 -19.86 -26.08
CA TYR A 66 -15.72 -19.03 -25.50
C TYR A 66 -16.50 -18.27 -26.58
N VAL A 67 -15.79 -17.71 -27.57
CA VAL A 67 -16.42 -17.05 -28.73
C VAL A 67 -17.27 -18.03 -29.54
N ALA A 68 -16.77 -19.25 -29.80
CA ALA A 68 -17.54 -20.28 -30.50
C ALA A 68 -18.81 -20.67 -29.75
N LEU A 69 -18.70 -20.90 -28.43
CA LEU A 69 -19.86 -21.27 -27.60
C LEU A 69 -20.93 -20.17 -27.56
N ARG A 70 -20.51 -18.90 -27.61
CA ARG A 70 -21.41 -17.75 -27.67
C ARG A 70 -22.17 -17.70 -28.99
N GLN A 71 -21.50 -17.96 -30.11
CA GLN A 71 -22.13 -18.01 -31.44
C GLN A 71 -23.13 -19.18 -31.55
N ASP A 72 -22.79 -20.34 -30.99
CA ASP A 72 -23.71 -21.49 -30.94
C ASP A 72 -24.94 -21.23 -30.06
N GLY A 73 -24.79 -20.43 -28.99
CA GLY A 73 -25.90 -19.98 -28.15
C GLY A 73 -26.90 -19.10 -28.89
N ASP A 74 -26.43 -18.18 -29.75
CA ASP A 74 -27.29 -17.32 -30.58
C ASP A 74 -28.10 -18.14 -31.62
N ILE A 75 -27.57 -19.27 -32.11
CA ILE A 75 -28.28 -20.19 -33.03
C ILE A 75 -29.45 -20.91 -32.32
N SER A 76 -29.38 -21.07 -30.99
CA SER A 76 -30.46 -21.69 -30.22
C SER A 76 -31.68 -20.78 -30.03
N GLU A 77 -31.52 -19.45 -30.06
CA GLU A 77 -32.66 -18.52 -29.98
C GLU A 77 -33.48 -18.54 -31.29
N GLU A 78 -32.83 -18.69 -32.45
CA GLU A 78 -33.51 -18.74 -33.75
C GLU A 78 -34.36 -20.02 -33.93
N ASN A 79 -33.99 -21.13 -33.29
CA ASN A 79 -34.78 -22.36 -33.27
C ASN A 79 -35.96 -22.32 -32.28
N HIS A 80 -35.91 -21.46 -31.26
CA HIS A 80 -37.02 -21.34 -30.29
C HIS A 80 -38.25 -20.64 -30.89
N ASP A 81 -38.03 -19.68 -31.80
CA ASP A 81 -39.11 -19.00 -32.54
C ASP A 81 -39.80 -19.91 -33.58
N GLN A 82 -39.10 -20.89 -34.18
CA GLN A 82 -39.73 -21.85 -35.09
C GLN A 82 -40.64 -22.86 -34.36
N SER A 83 -40.30 -23.25 -33.13
CA SER A 83 -41.17 -24.11 -32.30
C SER A 83 -42.44 -23.42 -31.79
N ALA A 84 -42.45 -22.08 -31.69
CA ALA A 84 -43.65 -21.32 -31.34
C ALA A 84 -44.70 -21.26 -32.48
N SER A 85 -44.28 -21.49 -33.74
CA SER A 85 -45.15 -21.46 -34.92
C SER A 85 -45.91 -22.78 -35.19
N LEU A 86 -45.57 -23.89 -34.52
CA LEU A 86 -46.18 -25.22 -34.77
C LEU A 86 -47.13 -25.70 -33.65
N GLY A 87 -47.40 -24.86 -32.64
CA GLY A 87 -48.15 -25.22 -31.44
C GLY A 87 -49.65 -24.92 -31.41
N SER A 88 -50.28 -24.46 -32.50
CA SER A 88 -51.72 -24.15 -32.51
C SER A 88 -52.57 -25.31 -33.05
N GLY A 89 -52.72 -26.40 -32.29
CA GLY A 89 -53.58 -27.49 -32.77
C GLY A 89 -53.64 -28.75 -31.94
N ILE A 90 -53.69 -28.67 -30.61
CA ILE A 90 -54.05 -29.85 -29.79
C ILE A 90 -55.08 -29.44 -28.73
N PRO A 91 -56.31 -30.00 -28.76
CA PRO A 91 -57.33 -29.73 -27.74
C PRO A 91 -57.01 -30.45 -26.42
N PRO A 92 -57.44 -29.90 -25.27
CA PRO A 92 -57.13 -30.45 -23.97
C PRO A 92 -57.95 -31.72 -23.72
N THR A 93 -57.29 -32.87 -23.66
CA THR A 93 -57.86 -34.11 -23.11
C THR A 93 -57.37 -34.29 -21.68
N SER A 94 -58.32 -34.20 -20.75
CA SER A 94 -58.17 -34.50 -19.34
C SER A 94 -57.89 -35.98 -19.12
N SER A 95 -56.77 -36.33 -18.48
CA SER A 95 -56.60 -37.60 -17.75
C SER A 95 -55.42 -37.51 -16.75
N PRO A 96 -55.41 -38.33 -15.68
CA PRO A 96 -54.72 -38.04 -14.43
C PRO A 96 -53.27 -38.53 -14.37
N GLN A 97 -52.41 -37.75 -13.70
CA GLN A 97 -51.03 -38.10 -13.37
C GLN A 97 -50.93 -39.30 -12.42
N PRO A 98 -50.02 -40.27 -12.67
CA PRO A 98 -49.41 -41.07 -11.63
C PRO A 98 -48.08 -40.43 -11.16
N ALA A 99 -47.82 -40.58 -9.87
CA ALA A 99 -46.65 -40.08 -9.16
C ALA A 99 -45.34 -40.68 -9.72
N LEU A 100 -44.34 -39.82 -9.94
CA LEU A 100 -42.94 -40.21 -10.07
C LEU A 100 -42.04 -39.32 -9.23
N THR A 101 -41.20 -40.02 -8.47
CA THR A 101 -40.16 -39.61 -7.52
C THR A 101 -39.06 -38.73 -8.12
N PRO A 102 -38.46 -37.80 -7.36
CA PRO A 102 -37.28 -37.07 -7.83
C PRO A 102 -36.01 -37.88 -7.62
N SER A 103 -35.34 -38.21 -8.73
CA SER A 103 -33.95 -38.66 -8.78
C SER A 103 -33.04 -37.45 -8.69
N PHE A 104 -32.16 -37.42 -7.69
CA PHE A 104 -31.13 -36.40 -7.53
C PHE A 104 -30.06 -36.54 -8.62
N ALA A 105 -29.80 -35.47 -9.36
CA ALA A 105 -28.57 -35.23 -10.10
C ALA A 105 -27.86 -33.99 -9.51
N PRO A 106 -26.52 -33.96 -9.41
CA PRO A 106 -25.80 -32.90 -8.74
C PRO A 106 -25.79 -31.62 -9.60
N VAL A 107 -26.29 -30.53 -9.03
CA VAL A 107 -26.24 -29.18 -9.58
C VAL A 107 -24.80 -28.67 -9.51
N ALA A 108 -24.12 -28.61 -10.66
CA ALA A 108 -22.93 -27.79 -10.88
C ALA A 108 -23.36 -26.31 -10.90
N GLY A 109 -23.59 -25.76 -9.71
CA GLY A 109 -23.99 -24.37 -9.50
C GLY A 109 -22.77 -23.44 -9.47
N GLY A 110 -22.15 -23.20 -10.63
CA GLY A 110 -21.32 -22.02 -10.82
C GLY A 110 -22.25 -20.82 -10.97
N VAL A 111 -22.47 -20.06 -9.90
CA VAL A 111 -23.20 -18.79 -9.98
C VAL A 111 -22.35 -17.84 -10.84
N PRO A 112 -22.83 -17.38 -12.02
CA PRO A 112 -22.13 -16.35 -12.75
C PRO A 112 -22.21 -15.06 -11.92
N VAL A 113 -21.07 -14.63 -11.38
CA VAL A 113 -20.95 -13.31 -10.75
C VAL A 113 -21.12 -12.28 -11.86
N ALA A 114 -22.35 -11.80 -12.03
CA ALA A 114 -22.64 -10.73 -12.98
C ALA A 114 -21.91 -9.45 -12.54
N PHE A 115 -20.85 -9.09 -13.28
CA PHE A 115 -20.20 -7.79 -13.17
C PHE A 115 -21.12 -6.70 -13.74
N GLY A 116 -22.20 -6.39 -13.02
CA GLY A 116 -23.06 -5.24 -13.31
C GLY A 116 -22.33 -3.90 -13.12
N PRO A 117 -22.98 -2.75 -13.36
CA PRO A 117 -22.33 -1.43 -13.35
C PRO A 117 -21.88 -1.02 -11.93
N THR A 118 -20.71 -1.51 -11.54
CA THR A 118 -20.09 -1.37 -10.21
C THR A 118 -19.78 0.08 -9.84
N LYS A 119 -19.54 0.95 -10.82
CA LYS A 119 -19.14 2.35 -10.58
C LYS A 119 -20.19 3.17 -9.81
N ILE A 120 -21.47 3.10 -10.20
CA ILE A 120 -22.53 3.92 -9.58
C ILE A 120 -22.82 3.45 -8.14
N LEU A 121 -22.76 2.14 -7.91
CA LEU A 121 -22.91 1.57 -6.56
C LEU A 121 -21.72 1.94 -5.67
N LYS A 122 -20.49 1.90 -6.21
CA LYS A 122 -19.25 2.27 -5.50
C LYS A 122 -19.24 3.73 -5.04
N GLU A 123 -19.70 4.66 -5.88
CA GLU A 123 -19.77 6.08 -5.50
C GLU A 123 -20.82 6.38 -4.42
N LYS A 124 -22.00 5.74 -4.52
CA LYS A 124 -23.05 5.88 -3.50
C LYS A 124 -22.61 5.30 -2.17
N SER A 125 -21.96 4.12 -2.16
CA SER A 125 -21.42 3.52 -0.95
C SER A 125 -20.30 4.35 -0.33
N GLU A 126 -19.43 4.94 -1.16
CA GLU A 126 -18.37 5.82 -0.67
C GLU A 126 -18.91 7.08 0.00
N LYS A 127 -19.87 7.79 -0.62
CA LYS A 127 -20.50 8.97 0.00
C LYS A 127 -21.23 8.62 1.29
N ALA A 128 -21.93 7.49 1.31
CA ALA A 128 -22.61 7.01 2.51
C ALA A 128 -21.63 6.73 3.65
N LEU A 129 -20.51 6.07 3.34
CA LEU A 129 -19.43 5.82 4.30
C LEU A 129 -18.80 7.10 4.83
N GLN A 130 -18.45 8.03 3.93
CA GLN A 130 -17.87 9.30 4.33
C GLN A 130 -18.82 10.07 5.26
N ASN A 131 -20.12 10.03 4.99
CA ASN A 131 -21.14 10.61 5.85
C ASN A 131 -21.25 9.88 7.21
N ARG A 132 -21.13 8.54 7.25
CA ARG A 132 -21.10 7.78 8.52
C ARG A 132 -19.86 8.12 9.35
N CYS A 133 -18.67 8.11 8.75
CA CYS A 133 -17.42 8.47 9.42
C CYS A 133 -17.49 9.91 9.96
N ARG A 134 -17.96 10.84 9.11
CA ARG A 134 -18.17 12.23 9.51
C ARG A 134 -19.18 12.33 10.65
N ASN A 135 -20.29 11.59 10.61
CA ASN A 135 -21.31 11.64 11.67
C ASN A 135 -20.81 11.11 13.00
N MET A 136 -19.95 10.08 12.99
CA MET A 136 -19.32 9.56 14.20
C MET A 136 -18.31 10.55 14.78
N LEU A 137 -17.44 11.09 13.93
CA LEU A 137 -16.32 11.92 14.37
C LEU A 137 -16.68 13.40 14.58
N LYS A 138 -17.77 13.91 13.98
CA LYS A 138 -18.15 15.33 14.10
C LYS A 138 -18.60 15.74 15.49
N ASN A 139 -19.05 14.78 16.32
CA ASN A 139 -19.53 15.05 17.67
C ASN A 139 -18.38 15.09 18.68
N LEU A 140 -17.16 14.77 18.25
CA LEU A 140 -15.98 14.86 19.09
C LEU A 140 -15.53 16.34 19.20
N PRO A 141 -14.99 16.76 20.36
CA PRO A 141 -14.55 18.13 20.59
C PRO A 141 -13.53 18.57 19.54
N ARG A 142 -13.62 19.81 19.06
CA ARG A 142 -12.59 20.37 18.19
C ARG A 142 -11.49 21.01 19.02
N ASP A 143 -10.23 20.74 18.65
CA ASP A 143 -9.11 21.57 19.07
C ASP A 143 -8.98 22.79 18.15
N ASP A 144 -9.39 23.95 18.64
CA ASP A 144 -9.31 25.23 17.92
C ASP A 144 -7.87 25.75 17.80
N LYS A 145 -6.91 25.18 18.53
CA LYS A 145 -5.50 25.64 18.51
C LYS A 145 -4.71 25.07 17.34
N ARG A 146 -5.27 24.10 16.63
CA ARG A 146 -4.59 23.44 15.52
C ARG A 146 -4.63 24.29 14.25
N PRO A 147 -3.49 24.50 13.57
CA PRO A 147 -3.46 25.13 12.26
C PRO A 147 -4.29 24.37 11.22
N SER A 148 -4.90 25.09 10.27
CA SER A 148 -5.59 24.42 9.16
C SER A 148 -4.59 23.60 8.34
N MET A 149 -5.03 22.51 7.69
CA MET A 149 -4.13 21.67 6.89
C MET A 149 -3.51 22.42 5.69
N GLY A 150 -4.07 23.57 5.30
CA GLY A 150 -3.49 24.47 4.30
C GLY A 150 -2.33 25.32 4.83
N ASP A 151 -2.28 25.51 6.15
CA ASP A 151 -1.31 26.37 6.85
C ASP A 151 -0.14 25.57 7.45
N ILE A 152 -0.18 24.24 7.38
CA ILE A 152 0.88 23.36 7.85
C ILE A 152 1.99 23.27 6.79
N HIS A 153 3.24 23.49 7.22
CA HIS A 153 4.42 23.34 6.39
C HIS A 153 4.71 21.88 6.08
N PRO A 154 5.13 21.56 4.85
CA PRO A 154 5.63 20.23 4.53
C PRO A 154 6.98 19.98 5.19
N ILE A 155 7.05 18.99 6.08
CA ILE A 155 8.23 18.70 6.88
C ILE A 155 9.33 17.97 6.10
N CYS A 156 8.97 17.32 4.99
CA CYS A 156 9.90 16.59 4.14
C CYS A 156 9.40 16.52 2.69
N GLY A 157 10.33 16.56 1.73
CA GLY A 157 10.06 16.41 0.29
C GLY A 157 10.03 14.95 -0.17
N ILE A 158 9.59 14.71 -1.42
CA ILE A 158 9.55 13.36 -2.03
C ILE A 158 10.95 12.76 -2.06
N GLY A 159 11.02 11.46 -1.76
CA GLY A 159 12.20 10.62 -2.04
C GLY A 159 13.17 10.51 -0.89
N LEU A 160 12.98 11.32 0.16
CA LEU A 160 13.64 11.13 1.43
C LEU A 160 12.86 10.07 2.22
N ASP A 161 13.58 9.06 2.69
CA ASP A 161 13.05 8.12 3.68
C ASP A 161 12.77 8.92 4.95
N PHE A 162 11.51 9.02 5.35
CA PHE A 162 11.10 9.76 6.53
C PHE A 162 11.78 9.23 7.80
N MET A 163 12.00 7.91 7.89
CA MET A 163 12.61 7.33 9.07
C MET A 163 14.10 7.67 9.12
N ALA A 164 14.81 7.51 8.00
CA ALA A 164 16.20 7.96 7.89
C ALA A 164 16.32 9.48 8.14
N TYR A 165 15.38 10.27 7.61
CA TYR A 165 15.28 11.69 7.87
C TYR A 165 15.16 11.94 9.38
N MET A 166 14.25 11.28 10.09
CA MET A 166 14.11 11.46 11.55
C MET A 166 15.36 11.01 12.35
N GLU A 167 16.13 10.05 11.84
CA GLU A 167 17.36 9.54 12.46
C GLU A 167 18.58 10.47 12.29
N GLU A 168 18.68 11.20 11.18
CA GLU A 168 19.87 12.01 10.84
C GLU A 168 20.09 13.27 11.71
N ASP A 169 19.07 13.77 12.41
CA ASP A 169 19.17 15.04 13.16
C ASP A 169 19.25 14.77 14.67
N PRO A 170 20.29 15.24 15.39
CA PRO A 170 20.43 15.06 16.83
C PRO A 170 19.24 15.53 17.67
N SER A 171 18.51 16.56 17.20
CA SER A 171 17.33 17.11 17.88
C SER A 171 16.06 16.26 17.69
N THR A 172 15.99 15.47 16.61
CA THR A 172 14.96 14.44 16.40
C THR A 172 15.43 13.02 16.75
N ALA A 173 16.74 12.76 16.80
CA ALA A 173 17.34 11.50 17.27
C ALA A 173 17.21 11.35 18.79
N ALA A 174 17.14 12.48 19.52
CA ALA A 174 16.66 12.52 20.90
C ALA A 174 15.17 12.11 21.04
N CYS A 175 14.45 11.95 19.92
CA CYS A 175 13.01 11.81 19.82
C CYS A 175 12.58 10.55 19.05
N ASN A 176 13.42 9.53 18.87
CA ASN A 176 13.11 8.47 17.89
C ASN A 176 13.52 7.05 18.30
N HIS A 177 12.86 6.43 19.27
CA HIS A 177 12.97 4.98 19.52
C HIS A 177 11.58 4.37 19.77
N ASN A 178 10.88 4.01 18.67
CA ASN A 178 9.83 2.98 18.61
C ASN A 178 9.45 2.62 17.15
N ILE A 179 10.45 2.38 16.29
CA ILE A 179 10.30 1.31 15.29
C ILE A 179 10.87 0.07 15.97
N SER A 180 10.03 -0.92 16.26
CA SER A 180 10.50 -2.18 16.79
C SER A 180 11.25 -2.96 15.70
N LEU A 181 12.57 -2.81 15.67
CA LEU A 181 13.53 -3.88 15.41
C LEU A 181 14.56 -3.85 16.55
N ALA A 182 14.23 -4.59 17.63
CA ALA A 182 15.09 -5.10 18.70
C ALA A 182 16.06 -4.15 19.47
N ALA A 183 15.73 -3.97 20.77
CA ALA A 183 16.62 -3.90 21.94
C ALA A 183 17.81 -2.92 21.96
N ASP A 184 17.62 -1.73 22.56
CA ASP A 184 18.40 -1.33 23.74
C ASP A 184 17.86 -0.05 24.43
N THR A 185 18.17 0.10 25.72
CA THR A 185 17.34 0.82 26.71
C THR A 185 18.05 2.06 27.26
N SER A 186 17.71 3.29 26.83
CA SER A 186 17.98 4.55 27.61
C SER A 186 17.39 5.88 27.06
N LEU A 187 16.40 5.88 26.14
CA LEU A 187 15.82 7.13 25.55
C LEU A 187 14.28 7.25 25.69
N SER A 188 13.68 6.57 26.66
CA SER A 188 12.23 6.34 26.77
C SER A 188 11.35 7.53 27.23
N SER A 189 11.83 8.77 27.33
CA SER A 189 11.10 9.82 28.07
C SER A 189 10.38 10.90 27.25
N PHE A 190 10.56 11.04 25.94
CA PHE A 190 9.88 12.11 25.19
C PHE A 190 9.11 11.73 23.92
N VAL A 191 9.40 10.64 23.19
CA VAL A 191 8.66 10.34 21.94
C VAL A 191 8.35 8.84 21.72
N PRO A 192 7.39 8.25 22.46
CA PRO A 192 6.97 6.88 22.22
C PRO A 192 5.90 6.72 21.11
N ASN A 193 5.43 7.79 20.47
CA ASN A 193 4.05 7.82 19.96
C ASN A 193 3.82 8.41 18.56
N ILE A 194 4.76 8.32 17.60
CA ILE A 194 4.49 8.75 16.22
C ILE A 194 3.79 7.64 15.42
N LEU A 195 2.72 8.00 14.72
CA LEU A 195 2.00 7.15 13.77
C LEU A 195 2.19 7.72 12.35
N PHE A 196 2.95 6.99 11.54
CA PHE A 196 3.15 7.29 10.12
C PHE A 196 2.57 6.18 9.24
N LEU A 197 1.50 6.51 8.51
CA LEU A 197 0.77 5.56 7.68
C LEU A 197 0.79 6.04 6.22
N ARG A 198 1.96 5.87 5.58
CA ARG A 198 2.19 6.29 4.20
C ARG A 198 1.16 5.66 3.25
N GLY A 199 0.48 6.47 2.43
CA GLY A 199 -0.49 6.00 1.43
C GLY A 199 -1.77 5.33 1.97
N ARG A 200 -1.80 4.99 3.26
CA ARG A 200 -2.83 4.21 3.96
C ARG A 200 -3.90 5.07 4.64
N VAL A 201 -3.90 6.37 4.35
CA VAL A 201 -4.70 7.35 5.09
C VAL A 201 -5.61 8.15 4.17
N ARG A 202 -6.83 8.40 4.64
CA ARG A 202 -7.79 9.30 4.01
C ARG A 202 -8.24 10.39 4.98
N THR A 203 -8.06 11.65 4.59
CA THR A 203 -8.59 12.80 5.31
C THR A 203 -10.10 12.92 5.06
N ILE A 204 -10.91 12.96 6.13
CA ILE A 204 -12.36 13.13 6.09
C ILE A 204 -12.76 14.60 6.31
N SER A 205 -12.01 15.28 7.17
CA SER A 205 -12.02 16.72 7.45
C SER A 205 -10.67 17.11 8.02
N ASP A 206 -10.40 18.39 8.26
CA ASP A 206 -9.14 18.81 8.88
C ASP A 206 -8.86 18.03 10.18
N MET A 207 -9.87 17.91 11.06
CA MET A 207 -9.75 17.23 12.36
C MET A 207 -9.82 15.70 12.32
N ASN A 208 -10.22 15.10 11.21
CA ASN A 208 -10.63 13.71 11.20
C ASN A 208 -10.03 12.96 10.03
N ILE A 209 -9.39 11.86 10.35
CA ILE A 209 -8.65 11.02 9.43
C ILE A 209 -9.15 9.58 9.60
N VAL A 210 -9.14 8.80 8.52
CA VAL A 210 -9.33 7.35 8.60
C VAL A 210 -8.07 6.68 8.05
N ALA A 211 -7.50 5.81 8.85
CA ALA A 211 -6.39 4.95 8.50
C ALA A 211 -6.90 3.56 8.12
N PHE A 212 -6.20 2.90 7.21
CA PHE A 212 -6.50 1.58 6.71
C PHE A 212 -5.28 0.69 6.83
N GLY A 213 -5.49 -0.58 7.19
CA GLY A 213 -4.43 -1.56 7.31
C GLY A 213 -4.92 -2.92 6.83
N PRO A 214 -4.03 -3.82 6.42
CA PRO A 214 -4.42 -5.17 6.07
C PRO A 214 -4.79 -5.96 7.34
N LEU A 215 -5.93 -6.63 7.32
CA LEU A 215 -6.38 -7.51 8.41
C LEU A 215 -5.55 -8.80 8.48
N ARG A 216 -4.87 -9.15 7.39
CA ARG A 216 -3.98 -10.30 7.32
C ARG A 216 -2.69 -9.92 6.62
N ARG A 217 -1.59 -10.44 7.12
CA ARG A 217 -0.27 -10.31 6.49
C ARG A 217 0.24 -11.66 6.06
N TYR A 218 0.86 -11.68 4.89
CA TYR A 218 1.57 -12.84 4.38
C TYR A 218 2.93 -12.92 5.06
N ASP A 219 3.18 -14.01 5.75
CA ASP A 219 4.47 -14.34 6.33
C ASP A 219 5.26 -15.17 5.30
N GLN A 220 6.37 -14.63 4.83
CA GLN A 220 7.21 -15.26 3.82
C GLN A 220 7.93 -16.49 4.36
N ASP A 221 8.33 -16.47 5.63
CA ASP A 221 9.10 -17.56 6.24
C ASP A 221 8.24 -18.80 6.39
N THR A 222 6.98 -18.62 6.78
CA THR A 222 6.02 -19.71 6.94
C THR A 222 5.18 -19.98 5.69
N GLN A 223 5.22 -19.09 4.70
CA GLN A 223 4.35 -19.08 3.52
C GLN A 223 2.85 -19.13 3.88
N THR A 224 2.48 -18.47 4.98
CA THR A 224 1.09 -18.47 5.47
C THR A 224 0.54 -17.06 5.67
N TRP A 225 -0.78 -16.94 5.60
CA TRP A 225 -1.47 -15.72 5.99
C TRP A 225 -1.75 -15.75 7.49
N SER A 226 -1.24 -14.76 8.21
CA SER A 226 -1.51 -14.55 9.63
C SER A 226 -2.44 -13.35 9.83
N GLU A 227 -3.26 -13.35 10.88
CA GLU A 227 -4.05 -12.17 11.22
C GLU A 227 -3.14 -11.04 11.72
N SER A 228 -3.35 -9.85 11.18
CA SER A 228 -2.68 -8.62 11.56
C SER A 228 -3.73 -7.68 12.15
N HIS A 229 -3.53 -7.29 13.41
CA HIS A 229 -4.37 -6.34 14.14
C HIS A 229 -3.57 -5.08 14.50
N GLU A 230 -2.70 -4.64 13.60
CA GLU A 230 -1.77 -3.52 13.84
C GLU A 230 -2.52 -2.25 14.25
N LEU A 231 -3.55 -1.86 13.48
CA LEU A 231 -4.30 -0.66 13.77
C LEU A 231 -5.23 -0.84 14.95
N ARG A 232 -5.79 -2.02 15.13
CA ARG A 232 -6.67 -2.31 16.25
C ARG A 232 -5.98 -2.19 17.61
N ASN A 233 -4.70 -2.55 17.68
CA ASN A 233 -3.90 -2.39 18.89
C ASN A 233 -3.73 -0.92 19.31
N LEU A 234 -3.91 0.02 18.39
CA LEU A 234 -3.81 1.46 18.67
C LEU A 234 -5.12 2.05 19.21
N VAL A 235 -6.23 1.29 19.26
CA VAL A 235 -7.53 1.84 19.66
C VAL A 235 -7.49 2.36 21.10
N GLY A 236 -7.91 3.62 21.28
CA GLY A 236 -7.90 4.33 22.55
C GLY A 236 -6.57 5.03 22.85
N GLU A 237 -5.53 4.76 22.07
CA GLU A 237 -4.24 5.43 22.23
C GLU A 237 -4.24 6.82 21.57
N THR A 238 -3.35 7.67 22.07
CA THR A 238 -3.09 9.00 21.51
C THR A 238 -1.69 9.03 20.91
N ARG A 239 -1.61 9.38 19.62
CA ARG A 239 -0.38 9.34 18.82
C ARG A 239 -0.20 10.65 18.05
N GLU A 240 1.04 11.06 17.86
CA GLU A 240 1.40 12.14 16.94
C GLU A 240 1.33 11.61 15.51
N VAL A 241 0.58 12.26 14.62
CA VAL A 241 0.30 11.71 13.29
C VAL A 241 1.02 12.49 12.22
N ILE A 242 1.67 11.75 11.32
CA ILE A 242 2.28 12.26 10.11
C ILE A 242 1.62 11.56 8.93
N ILE A 243 1.26 12.35 7.91
CA ILE A 243 0.61 11.82 6.70
C ILE A 243 1.38 12.22 5.45
N ASP A 244 1.31 11.37 4.43
CA ASP A 244 1.67 11.74 3.08
C ASP A 244 0.47 12.43 2.40
N ARG A 245 0.67 13.69 2.02
CA ARG A 245 -0.24 14.40 1.14
C ARG A 245 0.19 14.15 -0.30
N LYS A 246 -0.56 13.25 -0.96
CA LYS A 246 -0.54 13.03 -2.42
C LYS A 246 -0.76 14.35 -3.17
N SER A 247 0.32 15.05 -3.43
CA SER A 247 0.41 16.19 -4.33
C SER A 247 1.38 15.80 -5.46
N LYS A 248 1.44 16.58 -6.55
CA LYS A 248 2.46 16.36 -7.60
C LYS A 248 3.90 16.31 -7.04
N GLN A 249 4.10 16.87 -5.85
CA GLN A 249 5.36 16.97 -5.14
C GLN A 249 5.34 16.21 -3.80
N GLY A 250 4.48 15.18 -3.61
CA GLY A 250 4.41 14.27 -2.45
C GLY A 250 5.05 14.78 -1.15
N LYS A 251 4.21 15.33 -0.27
CA LYS A 251 4.67 16.10 0.88
C LYS A 251 4.27 15.41 2.17
N LEU A 252 5.22 15.25 3.08
CA LEU A 252 4.91 14.80 4.43
C LEU A 252 4.44 15.97 5.27
N LEU A 253 3.36 15.77 6.02
CA LEU A 253 2.77 16.77 6.90
C LEU A 253 2.62 16.18 8.30
N TYR A 254 3.16 16.85 9.31
CA TYR A 254 2.76 16.61 10.70
C TYR A 254 1.39 17.25 10.93
N VAL A 255 0.38 16.44 11.20
CA VAL A 255 -1.00 16.89 11.25
C VAL A 255 -1.52 17.09 12.66
N GLY A 256 -0.77 16.75 13.70
CA GLY A 256 -1.12 16.95 15.10
C GLY A 256 -1.19 15.67 15.90
N THR A 257 -1.80 15.77 17.07
CA THR A 257 -1.96 14.70 18.06
C THR A 257 -3.37 14.12 17.94
N TYR A 258 -3.48 12.81 17.71
CA TYR A 258 -4.75 12.14 17.41
C TYR A 258 -5.02 11.00 18.38
N THR A 259 -6.28 10.85 18.78
CA THR A 259 -6.78 9.64 19.46
C THR A 259 -7.39 8.69 18.44
N ALA A 260 -7.12 7.40 18.61
CA ALA A 260 -7.56 6.34 17.71
C ALA A 260 -8.85 5.66 18.18
N TYR A 261 -9.75 5.37 17.24
CA TYR A 261 -11.08 4.81 17.46
C TYR A 261 -11.33 3.62 16.53
N ASP A 262 -11.85 2.51 17.05
CA ASP A 262 -12.21 1.35 16.25
C ASP A 262 -13.34 1.71 15.27
N MET A 263 -13.03 1.65 13.97
CA MET A 263 -14.00 1.88 12.91
C MET A 263 -14.37 0.61 12.15
N THR A 264 -13.81 -0.54 12.51
CA THR A 264 -13.94 -1.80 11.77
C THR A 264 -15.39 -2.13 11.42
N ARG A 265 -16.32 -1.99 12.37
CA ARG A 265 -17.76 -2.25 12.18
C ARG A 265 -18.41 -1.43 11.05
N TYR A 266 -17.89 -0.25 10.76
CA TYR A 266 -18.41 0.61 9.70
C TYR A 266 -17.89 0.23 8.30
N PHE A 267 -16.82 -0.55 8.24
CA PHE A 267 -16.14 -0.94 7.01
C PHE A 267 -16.30 -2.42 6.64
N GLN A 268 -16.85 -3.26 7.53
CA GLN A 268 -17.06 -4.70 7.30
C GLN A 268 -17.78 -5.07 5.98
N ASN A 269 -18.62 -4.18 5.45
CA ASN A 269 -19.42 -4.43 4.25
C ASN A 269 -18.91 -3.66 3.02
N LEU A 270 -17.68 -3.14 3.05
CA LEU A 270 -17.12 -2.45 1.92
C LEU A 270 -16.22 -3.39 1.11
N PRO A 271 -16.45 -3.51 -0.21
CA PRO A 271 -15.62 -4.33 -1.06
C PRO A 271 -14.18 -3.79 -1.17
N ALA A 272 -13.99 -2.48 -0.99
CA ALA A 272 -12.67 -1.86 -0.97
C ALA A 272 -12.67 -0.56 -0.13
N PRO A 273 -11.55 -0.21 0.52
CA PRO A 273 -11.32 1.10 1.11
C PRO A 273 -11.29 2.18 0.01
N PRO A 274 -12.05 3.27 0.14
CA PRO A 274 -12.17 4.23 -0.94
C PRO A 274 -11.00 5.23 -0.95
N LYS A 275 -10.32 5.38 -2.10
CA LYS A 275 -9.32 6.42 -2.40
C LYS A 275 -8.05 6.39 -1.54
N VAL A 276 -7.65 5.20 -1.11
CA VAL A 276 -6.31 4.95 -0.55
C VAL A 276 -5.36 4.47 -1.64
N ASP A 277 -4.06 4.46 -1.34
CA ASP A 277 -3.10 3.78 -2.19
C ASP A 277 -3.25 2.26 -2.05
N GLU A 278 -4.01 1.65 -2.97
CA GLU A 278 -4.21 0.20 -2.98
C GLU A 278 -2.87 -0.52 -3.11
N ALA A 279 -1.93 0.04 -3.89
CA ALA A 279 -0.60 -0.53 -4.05
C ALA A 279 0.13 -0.63 -2.71
N THR A 280 0.18 0.46 -1.93
CA THR A 280 0.83 0.46 -0.62
C THR A 280 0.16 -0.47 0.38
N LEU A 281 -1.17 -0.62 0.35
CA LEU A 281 -1.85 -1.59 1.21
C LEU A 281 -1.54 -3.04 0.81
N ILE A 282 -1.42 -3.32 -0.49
CA ILE A 282 -1.04 -4.65 -0.98
C ILE A 282 0.40 -4.96 -0.58
N GLU A 283 1.33 -4.04 -0.78
CA GLU A 283 2.74 -4.19 -0.35
C GLU A 283 2.83 -4.47 1.15
N ASP A 284 2.09 -3.71 1.95
CA ASP A 284 2.02 -3.86 3.40
C ASP A 284 1.38 -5.19 3.84
N ALA A 285 0.44 -5.72 3.06
CA ALA A 285 -0.15 -7.03 3.29
C ALA A 285 0.82 -8.17 2.92
N LEU A 286 1.60 -8.00 1.85
CA LEU A 286 2.52 -9.02 1.35
C LEU A 286 3.89 -9.00 2.06
N GLY A 287 4.24 -7.88 2.70
CA GLY A 287 5.59 -7.65 3.24
C GLY A 287 6.65 -7.56 2.15
N LEU A 288 6.25 -7.31 0.90
CA LEU A 288 7.12 -7.27 -0.28
C LEU A 288 6.74 -6.07 -1.15
N PRO A 289 7.73 -5.47 -1.85
CA PRO A 289 7.41 -4.55 -2.93
C PRO A 289 6.55 -5.26 -3.98
N LEU A 290 5.65 -4.52 -4.62
CA LEU A 290 4.87 -5.08 -5.71
C LEU A 290 5.81 -5.54 -6.84
N PRO A 291 5.52 -6.67 -7.50
CA PRO A 291 6.29 -7.09 -8.65
C PRO A 291 6.23 -6.04 -9.76
N ASP A 292 7.37 -5.76 -10.39
CA ASP A 292 7.49 -4.80 -11.51
C ASP A 292 6.61 -5.17 -12.72
N SER A 293 6.10 -6.41 -12.76
CA SER A 293 5.16 -6.88 -13.76
C SER A 293 3.84 -6.10 -13.67
N PRO A 294 3.47 -5.33 -14.72
CA PRO A 294 2.21 -4.59 -14.75
C PRO A 294 0.99 -5.51 -14.64
N MET A 295 1.10 -6.73 -15.18
CA MET A 295 0.02 -7.72 -15.14
C MET A 295 -0.20 -8.27 -13.73
N ALA A 296 0.88 -8.63 -13.02
CA ALA A 296 0.77 -9.11 -11.64
C ALA A 296 0.23 -8.01 -10.71
N THR A 297 0.72 -6.78 -10.87
CA THR A 297 0.19 -5.62 -10.15
C THR A 297 -1.29 -5.41 -10.44
N ARG A 298 -1.72 -5.51 -11.70
CA ARG A 298 -3.12 -5.37 -12.09
C ARG A 298 -4.00 -6.49 -11.52
N LEU A 299 -3.53 -7.74 -11.54
CA LEU A 299 -4.25 -8.87 -10.93
C LEU A 299 -4.45 -8.68 -9.42
N LEU A 300 -3.42 -8.23 -8.70
CA LEU A 300 -3.52 -7.94 -7.27
C LEU A 300 -4.47 -6.77 -6.99
N GLN A 301 -4.41 -5.72 -7.81
CA GLN A 301 -5.32 -4.58 -7.72
C GLN A 301 -6.77 -4.95 -8.06
N ASP A 302 -7.01 -5.83 -9.04
CA ASP A 302 -8.34 -6.29 -9.41
C ASP A 302 -8.92 -7.27 -8.36
N ALA A 303 -8.06 -8.06 -7.71
CA ALA A 303 -8.44 -8.96 -6.61
C ALA A 303 -8.77 -8.19 -5.30
N PHE A 304 -8.20 -7.00 -5.12
CA PHE A 304 -8.41 -6.21 -3.90
C PHE A 304 -9.89 -5.82 -3.68
N PRO A 305 -10.63 -5.24 -4.66
CA PRO A 305 -12.08 -5.03 -4.57
C PRO A 305 -12.93 -6.30 -4.45
N ALA A 306 -12.39 -7.47 -4.82
CA ALA A 306 -13.05 -8.74 -4.61
C ALA A 306 -12.95 -9.23 -3.16
N GLY A 307 -12.27 -8.50 -2.28
CA GLY A 307 -12.09 -8.84 -0.87
C GLY A 307 -10.94 -9.80 -0.61
N PHE A 308 -10.02 -9.99 -1.58
CA PHE A 308 -8.85 -10.85 -1.41
C PHE A 308 -7.99 -10.42 -0.23
N ILE A 309 -7.78 -9.11 -0.07
CA ILE A 309 -7.16 -8.52 1.12
C ILE A 309 -8.25 -7.81 1.91
N ALA A 310 -8.67 -8.44 3.01
CA ALA A 310 -9.53 -7.80 3.98
C ALA A 310 -8.78 -6.64 4.65
N VAL A 311 -9.45 -5.52 4.86
CA VAL A 311 -8.87 -4.33 5.49
C VAL A 311 -9.52 -4.04 6.83
N GLU A 312 -8.70 -3.65 7.80
CA GLU A 312 -9.14 -2.98 9.02
C GLU A 312 -9.14 -1.46 8.82
N ALA A 313 -9.98 -0.76 9.59
CA ALA A 313 -10.11 0.69 9.51
C ALA A 313 -10.07 1.30 10.92
N LEU A 314 -9.27 2.34 11.06
CA LEU A 314 -9.05 3.07 12.29
C LEU A 314 -9.42 4.54 12.10
N GLY A 315 -10.35 5.03 12.91
CA GLY A 315 -10.71 6.43 12.95
C GLY A 315 -9.70 7.19 13.79
N LEU A 316 -9.13 8.25 13.25
CA LEU A 316 -8.21 9.14 13.95
C LEU A 316 -8.89 10.50 14.11
N HIS A 317 -9.06 10.93 15.36
CA HIS A 317 -9.59 12.25 15.69
C HIS A 317 -8.53 13.11 16.35
N CYS A 318 -8.34 14.32 15.83
CA CYS A 318 -7.35 15.26 16.33
C CYS A 318 -7.80 15.83 17.69
N VAL A 319 -7.00 15.57 18.73
CA VAL A 319 -7.24 16.02 20.11
C VAL A 319 -6.23 17.07 20.57
N GLY A 320 -5.19 17.32 19.78
CA GLY A 320 -4.15 18.28 20.11
C GLY A 320 -3.26 18.62 18.93
N PHE A 321 -2.35 19.56 19.16
CA PHE A 321 -1.27 19.88 18.23
C PHE A 321 -0.02 20.26 19.03
N ASN A 322 0.96 19.35 19.08
CA ASN A 322 2.24 19.61 19.72
C ASN A 322 3.04 20.66 18.93
N ARG A 323 2.97 21.92 19.40
CA ARG A 323 3.62 23.07 18.76
C ARG A 323 5.13 23.04 18.85
N GLU A 324 5.68 22.54 19.95
CA GLU A 324 7.13 22.43 20.14
C GLU A 324 7.71 21.44 19.14
N PHE A 325 7.07 20.27 19.00
CA PHE A 325 7.46 19.27 17.99
C PHE A 325 7.33 19.82 16.57
N TYR A 326 6.23 20.50 16.25
CA TYR A 326 6.07 21.14 14.94
C TYR A 326 7.12 22.21 14.66
N ALA A 327 7.42 23.07 15.63
CA ALA A 327 8.44 24.10 15.48
C ALA A 327 9.83 23.50 15.23
N ALA A 328 10.17 22.39 15.89
CA ALA A 328 11.40 21.66 15.63
C ALA A 328 11.46 21.12 14.18
N LEU A 329 10.37 20.50 13.70
CA LEU A 329 10.27 20.04 12.31
C LEU A 329 10.38 21.19 11.30
N CYS A 330 9.77 22.34 11.58
CA CYS A 330 9.85 23.53 10.73
C CYS A 330 11.24 24.15 10.69
N ALA A 331 11.92 24.25 11.85
CA ALA A 331 13.28 24.79 11.93
C ALA A 331 14.25 24.02 11.02
N ARG A 332 14.07 22.70 10.91
CA ARG A 332 14.91 21.82 10.09
C ARG A 332 14.83 22.10 8.59
N ILE A 333 13.67 22.52 8.10
CA ILE A 333 13.46 22.91 6.71
C ILE A 333 13.66 24.42 6.50
N GLY A 334 14.11 25.15 7.53
CA GLY A 334 14.27 26.61 7.49
C GLY A 334 12.94 27.36 7.38
N ALA A 335 11.83 26.77 7.83
CA ALA A 335 10.50 27.40 7.81
C ALA A 335 10.15 27.99 9.18
N ASP A 336 9.46 29.12 9.16
CA ASP A 336 8.85 29.72 10.37
C ASP A 336 7.49 29.05 10.65
N PRO A 337 7.31 28.37 11.80
CA PRO A 337 6.07 27.68 12.13
C PRO A 337 4.85 28.60 12.28
N GLU A 338 5.04 29.90 12.53
CA GLU A 338 3.97 30.88 12.68
C GLU A 338 3.55 31.52 11.34
N VAL A 339 4.41 31.43 10.31
CA VAL A 339 4.13 31.97 8.97
C VAL A 339 3.75 30.83 8.03
N GLY A 340 2.44 30.58 7.87
CA GLY A 340 1.95 29.48 7.02
C GLY A 340 2.44 29.55 5.55
N PRO A 341 2.46 28.42 4.80
CA PRO A 341 3.03 28.33 3.45
C PRO A 341 2.42 29.28 2.42
N ALA A 342 1.15 29.66 2.57
CA ALA A 342 0.50 30.63 1.69
C ALA A 342 1.03 32.05 1.92
N MET A 343 1.25 32.42 3.18
CA MET A 343 1.80 33.72 3.56
C MET A 343 3.28 33.81 3.22
N ALA A 344 4.07 32.77 3.49
CA ALA A 344 5.48 32.71 3.09
C ALA A 344 5.67 32.97 1.59
N ARG A 345 4.90 32.26 0.74
CA ARG A 345 4.91 32.47 -0.73
C ARG A 345 4.44 33.86 -1.15
N LYS A 346 3.57 34.50 -0.37
CA LYS A 346 3.12 35.88 -0.65
C LYS A 346 4.25 36.86 -0.34
N LEU A 347 4.90 36.73 0.81
CA LEU A 347 6.03 37.57 1.23
C LEU A 347 7.22 37.43 0.28
N GLU A 348 7.54 36.21 -0.16
CA GLU A 348 8.59 35.98 -1.18
C GLU A 348 8.29 36.72 -2.49
N ARG A 349 7.03 36.70 -2.96
CA ARG A 349 6.62 37.41 -4.18
C ARG A 349 6.69 38.93 -4.02
N GLU A 350 6.36 39.44 -2.84
CA GLU A 350 6.44 40.87 -2.52
C GLU A 350 7.91 41.32 -2.46
N ALA A 351 8.78 40.56 -1.78
CA ALA A 351 10.22 40.82 -1.74
C ALA A 351 10.86 40.80 -3.13
N HIS A 352 10.49 39.85 -4.00
CA HIS A 352 10.95 39.82 -5.39
C HIS A 352 10.48 41.03 -6.23
N ARG A 353 9.29 41.57 -5.95
CA ARG A 353 8.79 42.77 -6.61
C ARG A 353 9.53 44.02 -6.17
N GLU A 354 9.87 44.12 -4.89
CA GLU A 354 10.57 45.26 -4.32
C GLU A 354 12.07 45.27 -4.66
N GLY A 355 12.71 44.10 -4.74
CA GLY A 355 14.12 43.95 -5.13
C GLY A 355 14.41 44.12 -6.63
N GLY A 356 13.38 44.21 -7.48
CA GLY A 356 13.52 44.37 -8.94
C GLY A 356 13.75 45.80 -9.42
N TYR A 357 13.84 46.78 -8.51
CA TYR A 357 13.95 48.21 -8.83
C TYR A 357 15.27 48.86 -8.37
N THR A 358 16.36 48.09 -8.31
CA THR A 358 17.71 48.65 -8.18
C THR A 358 18.56 48.26 -9.39
N THR A 359 18.44 49.06 -10.45
CA THR A 359 19.42 49.14 -11.55
C THR A 359 19.91 50.57 -11.67
#